data_AF-A0A2L0B4N5-F1
#
_entry.id   AF-A0A2L0B4N5-F1
#
_cell.length_a   1.000
_cell.length_b   1.000
_cell.length_c   1.000
_cell.angle_alpha   90.00
_cell.angle_beta   90.00
_cell.angle_gamma   90.00
#
_symmetry.space_group_name_H-M   'P 1'
#
loop_
_entity.id
_entity.type
_entity.pdbx_description
1 polymer ?
#
loop_
_entity_poly.entity_id
_entity_poly.type
_entity_poly.pdbx_seq_one_letter_code
_entity_poly.pdbx_strand_id
1 'polypeptide(L)'
;EQAIKALVQVLEDKNQEPIVRHEAGEALGAIANPEMLEILEKYTKDSCVEVAETCQLAIDRIKWLEDYEKLEESKLSKNIYNSVDPAPPATISDLPQLKNILFNEDESLFNRYRAMFSLRNINNNEATIILCEALKSGGSLFKHEVAFVLGQLQNEISVPYLKEALEN
;
A
#
# COMPACT_ATOMS: atom_id res chain seq x y z
N GLU A 1 -20.40 -5.64 -9.55
CA GLU A 1 -20.62 -7.11 -9.49
C GLU A 1 -19.83 -7.90 -10.54
N GLN A 2 -19.90 -7.61 -11.84
CA GLN A 2 -19.20 -8.43 -12.86
C GLN A 2 -17.66 -8.48 -12.69
N ALA A 3 -17.02 -7.37 -12.30
CA ALA A 3 -15.58 -7.32 -12.07
C ALA A 3 -15.12 -8.20 -10.90
N ILE A 4 -15.89 -8.26 -9.81
CA ILE A 4 -15.55 -9.02 -8.59
C ILE A 4 -15.33 -10.50 -8.93
N LYS A 5 -16.23 -11.09 -9.72
CA LYS A 5 -16.10 -12.49 -10.12
C LYS A 5 -14.78 -12.77 -10.86
N ALA A 6 -14.40 -11.90 -11.79
CA ALA A 6 -13.15 -12.04 -12.53
C ALA A 6 -11.92 -11.86 -11.63
N LEU A 7 -11.95 -10.87 -10.74
CA LEU A 7 -10.86 -10.62 -9.78
C LEU A 7 -10.65 -11.79 -8.83
N VAL A 8 -11.74 -12.37 -8.29
CA VAL A 8 -11.65 -13.58 -7.47
C VAL A 8 -11.02 -14.71 -8.28
N GLN A 9 -11.50 -14.98 -9.50
CA GLN A 9 -10.92 -16.04 -10.34
C GLN A 9 -9.40 -15.86 -10.56
N VAL A 10 -8.94 -14.63 -10.78
CA VAL A 10 -7.51 -14.32 -10.95
C VAL A 10 -6.75 -14.55 -9.63
N LEU A 11 -7.27 -14.06 -8.50
CA LEU A 11 -6.63 -14.24 -7.18
C LEU A 11 -6.44 -15.72 -6.84
N GLU A 12 -7.43 -16.56 -7.16
CA GLU A 12 -7.41 -18.00 -6.86
C GLU A 12 -6.51 -18.82 -7.81
N ASP A 13 -6.25 -18.35 -9.02
CA ASP A 13 -5.54 -19.11 -10.04
C ASP A 13 -4.03 -19.17 -9.76
N LYS A 14 -3.59 -20.30 -9.20
CA LYS A 14 -2.18 -20.58 -8.90
C LYS A 14 -1.28 -20.70 -10.14
N ASN A 15 -1.85 -20.72 -11.34
CA ASN A 15 -1.09 -20.69 -12.59
C ASN A 15 -0.78 -19.26 -13.05
N GLN A 16 -1.43 -18.24 -12.48
CA GLN A 16 -1.09 -16.84 -12.73
C GLN A 16 0.18 -16.44 -11.99
N GLU A 17 0.90 -15.48 -12.55
CA GLU A 17 2.05 -14.88 -11.88
C GLU A 17 1.62 -14.20 -10.57
N PRO A 18 2.46 -14.27 -9.52
CA PRO A 18 2.22 -13.58 -8.25
C PRO A 18 1.75 -12.14 -8.37
N ILE A 19 2.35 -11.37 -9.29
CA ILE A 19 2.01 -9.96 -9.50
C ILE A 19 0.56 -9.80 -9.99
N VAL A 20 0.08 -10.65 -10.88
CA VAL A 20 -1.30 -10.57 -11.41
C VAL A 20 -2.32 -10.88 -10.31
N ARG A 21 -1.97 -11.83 -9.43
CA ARG A 21 -2.80 -12.20 -8.28
C ARG A 21 -2.81 -11.09 -7.21
N HIS A 22 -1.66 -10.46 -6.98
CA HIS A 22 -1.51 -9.29 -6.12
C HIS A 22 -2.43 -8.15 -6.59
N GLU A 23 -2.36 -7.76 -7.87
CA GLU A 23 -3.22 -6.71 -8.44
C GLU A 23 -4.72 -7.04 -8.29
N ALA A 24 -5.08 -8.32 -8.43
CA ALA A 24 -6.46 -8.74 -8.20
C ALA A 24 -6.90 -8.59 -6.74
N GLY A 25 -6.03 -8.95 -5.79
CA GLY A 25 -6.27 -8.76 -4.35
C GLY A 25 -6.39 -7.27 -3.98
N GLU A 26 -5.50 -6.44 -4.53
CA GLU A 26 -5.54 -4.99 -4.32
C GLU A 26 -6.80 -4.36 -4.89
N ALA A 27 -7.20 -4.75 -6.11
CA ALA A 27 -8.45 -4.29 -6.73
C ALA A 27 -9.69 -4.68 -5.93
N LEU A 28 -9.72 -5.88 -5.33
CA LEU A 28 -10.80 -6.28 -4.41
C LEU A 28 -10.83 -5.38 -3.17
N GLY A 29 -9.66 -5.07 -2.60
CA GLY A 29 -9.52 -4.11 -1.51
C GLY A 29 -9.99 -2.71 -1.89
N ALA A 30 -9.67 -2.25 -3.10
CA ALA A 30 -10.08 -0.95 -3.65
C ALA A 30 -11.60 -0.83 -3.82
N ILE A 31 -12.26 -1.88 -4.33
CA ILE A 31 -13.73 -1.98 -4.44
C ILE A 31 -14.41 -1.87 -3.07
N ALA A 32 -13.74 -2.37 -2.03
CA ALA A 32 -14.20 -2.32 -0.65
C ALA A 32 -15.58 -2.97 -0.39
N ASN A 33 -15.88 -4.10 -1.04
CA ASN A 33 -17.10 -4.87 -0.73
C ASN A 33 -16.85 -5.80 0.48
N PRO A 34 -17.56 -5.65 1.62
CA PRO A 34 -17.40 -6.51 2.79
C PRO A 34 -17.65 -8.01 2.53
N GLU A 35 -18.43 -8.36 1.50
CA GLU A 35 -18.64 -9.76 1.10
C GLU A 35 -17.33 -10.44 0.67
N MET A 36 -16.29 -9.67 0.33
CA MET A 36 -14.99 -10.19 -0.07
C MET A 36 -14.07 -10.54 1.11
N LEU A 37 -14.45 -10.22 2.35
CA LEU A 37 -13.60 -10.48 3.52
C LEU A 37 -13.25 -11.96 3.68
N GLU A 38 -14.21 -12.86 3.46
CA GLU A 38 -13.97 -14.31 3.59
C GLU A 38 -12.94 -14.82 2.55
N ILE A 39 -13.08 -14.38 1.29
CA ILE A 39 -12.16 -14.81 0.23
C ILE A 39 -10.78 -14.19 0.42
N LEU A 40 -10.67 -12.93 0.83
CA LEU A 40 -9.39 -12.30 1.14
C LEU A 40 -8.71 -13.00 2.34
N GLU A 41 -9.45 -13.34 3.39
CA GLU A 41 -8.93 -14.02 4.59
C GLU A 41 -8.38 -15.41 4.24
N LYS A 42 -9.01 -16.12 3.30
CA LYS A 42 -8.48 -17.40 2.79
C LYS A 42 -7.06 -17.24 2.21
N TYR A 43 -6.76 -16.11 1.58
CA TYR A 43 -5.48 -15.87 0.90
C TYR A 43 -4.46 -15.09 1.73
N THR A 44 -4.77 -14.68 2.98
CA THR A 44 -3.73 -14.16 3.91
C THR A 44 -2.68 -15.22 4.31
N LYS A 45 -2.93 -16.49 3.96
CA LYS A 45 -2.03 -17.63 4.16
C LYS A 45 -1.46 -18.17 2.84
N ASP A 46 -1.48 -17.36 1.78
CA ASP A 46 -0.90 -17.74 0.50
C ASP A 46 0.59 -18.11 0.63
N SER A 47 1.05 -19.06 -0.18
CA SER A 47 2.47 -19.42 -0.25
C SER A 47 3.33 -18.28 -0.81
N CYS A 48 2.73 -17.39 -1.60
CA CYS A 48 3.37 -16.17 -2.06
C CYS A 48 3.09 -15.05 -1.06
N VAL A 49 4.15 -14.55 -0.42
CA VAL A 49 4.06 -13.55 0.65
C VAL A 49 3.42 -12.27 0.14
N GLU A 50 3.76 -11.83 -1.07
CA GLU A 50 3.21 -10.62 -1.68
C GLU A 50 1.68 -10.71 -1.82
N VAL A 51 1.15 -11.86 -2.24
CA VAL A 51 -0.31 -12.06 -2.32
C VAL A 51 -0.94 -12.09 -0.93
N ALA A 52 -0.29 -12.76 0.03
CA ALA A 52 -0.78 -12.83 1.40
C ALA A 52 -0.85 -11.46 2.08
N GLU A 53 0.21 -10.67 1.97
CA GLU A 53 0.29 -9.31 2.50
C GLU A 53 -0.72 -8.38 1.83
N THR A 54 -0.93 -8.50 0.52
CA THR A 54 -1.94 -7.71 -0.19
C THR A 54 -3.36 -8.05 0.23
N CYS A 55 -3.69 -9.32 0.42
CA CYS A 55 -5.00 -9.70 0.95
C CYS A 55 -5.21 -9.14 2.36
N GLN A 56 -4.17 -9.13 3.21
CA GLN A 56 -4.24 -8.52 4.54
C GLN A 56 -4.46 -7.00 4.45
N LEU A 57 -3.71 -6.29 3.59
CA LEU A 57 -3.91 -4.86 3.34
C LEU A 57 -5.33 -4.55 2.84
N ALA A 58 -5.86 -5.37 1.92
CA ALA A 58 -7.21 -5.23 1.41
C ALA A 58 -8.28 -5.39 2.50
N ILE A 59 -8.11 -6.37 3.40
CA ILE A 59 -8.97 -6.57 4.57
C ILE A 59 -8.92 -5.35 5.50
N ASP A 60 -7.72 -4.88 5.83
CA ASP A 60 -7.53 -3.75 6.75
C ASP A 60 -8.13 -2.47 6.16
N ARG A 61 -8.02 -2.28 4.85
CA ARG A 61 -8.66 -1.18 4.12
C ARG A 61 -10.19 -1.26 4.19
N ILE A 62 -10.78 -2.43 3.93
CA ILE A 62 -12.24 -2.64 4.00
C ILE A 62 -12.74 -2.31 5.40
N LYS A 63 -12.13 -2.90 6.43
CA LYS A 63 -12.49 -2.68 7.83
C LYS A 63 -12.32 -1.21 8.23
N TRP A 64 -11.23 -0.58 7.80
CA TRP A 64 -11.01 0.82 8.06
C TRP A 64 -12.12 1.70 7.44
N LEU A 65 -12.59 1.39 6.23
CA LEU A 65 -13.69 2.10 5.58
C LEU A 65 -15.04 1.90 6.27
N GLU A 66 -15.31 0.71 6.82
CA GLU A 66 -16.51 0.46 7.64
C GLU A 66 -16.53 1.30 8.92
N ASP A 67 -15.35 1.52 9.53
CA ASP A 67 -15.20 2.41 10.68
C ASP A 67 -15.04 3.89 10.31
N TYR A 68 -14.73 4.19 9.04
CA TYR A 68 -14.43 5.53 8.55
C TYR A 68 -15.61 6.49 8.61
N GLU A 69 -16.85 5.98 8.60
CA GLU A 69 -18.04 6.83 8.83
C GLU A 69 -17.99 7.60 10.17
N LYS A 70 -17.08 7.23 11.08
CA LYS A 70 -16.84 7.88 12.38
C LYS A 70 -15.61 8.80 12.41
N LEU A 71 -14.79 8.81 11.36
CA LEU A 71 -13.57 9.61 11.28
C LEU A 71 -13.84 10.94 10.57
N GLU A 72 -13.31 12.03 11.12
CA GLU A 72 -13.34 13.33 10.45
C GLU A 72 -12.34 13.32 9.29
N GLU A 73 -12.84 13.21 8.05
CA GLU A 73 -12.07 13.30 6.80
C GLU A 73 -11.11 14.50 6.77
N SER A 74 -11.44 15.58 7.47
CA SER A 74 -10.61 16.78 7.61
C SER A 74 -9.24 16.58 8.28
N LYS A 75 -9.04 15.45 8.97
CA LYS A 75 -7.76 15.10 9.62
C LYS A 75 -6.78 14.38 8.69
N LEU A 76 -7.23 13.94 7.53
CA LEU A 76 -6.39 13.22 6.56
C LEU A 76 -5.78 14.20 5.56
N SER A 77 -4.53 13.95 5.19
CA SER A 77 -3.88 14.70 4.12
C SER A 77 -4.55 14.37 2.77
N LYS A 78 -4.69 15.38 1.93
CA LYS A 78 -5.33 15.22 0.62
C LYS A 78 -4.38 14.49 -0.33
N ASN A 79 -4.87 13.41 -0.95
CA ASN A 79 -4.21 12.78 -2.09
C ASN A 79 -4.46 13.62 -3.36
N ILE A 80 -3.40 14.13 -3.99
CA ILE A 80 -3.47 14.92 -5.24
C ILE A 80 -3.26 14.09 -6.52
N TYR A 81 -2.94 12.81 -6.38
CA TYR A 81 -2.57 11.89 -7.47
C TYR A 81 -3.77 11.11 -8.01
N ASN A 82 -4.97 11.30 -7.43
CA ASN A 82 -6.22 10.63 -7.80
C ASN A 82 -6.11 9.08 -7.84
N SER A 83 -5.22 8.51 -7.04
CA SER A 83 -5.09 7.07 -6.85
C SER A 83 -6.07 6.56 -5.79
N VAL A 84 -6.45 5.28 -5.91
CA VAL A 84 -7.13 4.55 -4.84
C VAL A 84 -6.06 3.80 -4.07
N ASP A 85 -5.60 4.40 -2.97
CA ASP A 85 -4.49 3.83 -2.21
C ASP A 85 -4.93 2.58 -1.41
N PRO A 86 -4.04 1.57 -1.26
CA PRO A 86 -4.26 0.40 -0.41
C PRO A 86 -4.45 0.74 1.07
N ALA A 87 -3.95 1.89 1.53
CA ALA A 87 -4.19 2.41 2.85
C ALA A 87 -4.43 3.93 2.81
N PRO A 88 -5.27 4.48 3.69
CA PRO A 88 -5.38 5.92 3.86
C PRO A 88 -4.07 6.51 4.41
N PRO A 89 -3.83 7.82 4.31
CA PRO A 89 -2.69 8.43 5.01
C PRO A 89 -2.85 8.31 6.54
N ALA A 90 -1.72 8.42 7.26
CA ALA A 90 -1.73 8.60 8.70
C ALA A 90 -2.35 9.96 9.08
N THR A 91 -2.88 10.04 10.30
CA THR A 91 -3.46 11.29 10.86
C THR A 91 -2.39 12.29 11.30
N ILE A 92 -1.13 11.88 11.30
CA ILE A 92 0.03 12.73 11.63
C ILE A 92 0.75 13.19 10.36
N SER A 93 1.42 14.33 10.46
CA SER A 93 2.22 14.95 9.40
C SER A 93 3.67 15.23 9.81
N ASP A 94 4.07 14.82 11.02
CA ASP A 94 5.43 15.01 11.54
C ASP A 94 6.41 14.03 10.87
N LEU A 95 7.42 14.56 10.16
CA LEU A 95 8.36 13.75 9.37
C LEU A 95 9.17 12.75 10.23
N PRO A 96 9.73 13.13 11.40
CA PRO A 96 10.39 12.17 12.28
C PRO A 96 9.49 11.02 12.72
N GLN A 97 8.25 11.29 13.13
CA GLN A 97 7.31 10.25 13.53
C GLN A 97 6.92 9.35 12.35
N LEU A 98 6.62 9.93 11.19
CA LEU A 98 6.30 9.18 9.97
C LEU A 98 7.47 8.28 9.55
N LYS A 99 8.71 8.79 9.61
CA LYS A 99 9.93 8.01 9.38
C LYS A 99 10.01 6.84 10.36
N ASN A 100 9.83 7.07 11.65
CA ASN A 100 9.88 6.01 12.65
C ASN A 100 8.86 4.90 12.37
N ILE A 101 7.62 5.25 12.00
CA ILE A 101 6.59 4.26 11.65
C ILE A 101 6.99 3.50 10.39
N LEU A 102 7.42 4.20 9.33
CA LEU A 102 7.77 3.61 8.03
C LEU A 102 8.86 2.52 8.13
N PHE A 103 9.87 2.76 8.98
CA PHE A 103 11.02 1.87 9.18
C PHE A 103 10.86 0.87 10.34
N ASN A 104 9.73 0.88 11.05
CA ASN A 104 9.50 -0.07 12.14
C ASN A 104 9.03 -1.43 11.60
N GLU A 105 9.90 -2.44 11.62
CA GLU A 105 9.57 -3.80 11.16
C GLU A 105 8.62 -4.55 12.13
N ASP A 106 8.46 -4.06 13.37
CA ASP A 106 7.46 -4.59 14.32
C ASP A 106 6.07 -3.93 14.13
N GLU A 107 5.96 -2.91 13.27
CA GLU A 107 4.70 -2.26 12.94
C GLU A 107 3.96 -3.01 11.83
N SER A 108 2.62 -2.96 11.87
CA SER A 108 1.78 -3.53 10.82
C SER A 108 2.09 -2.90 9.45
N LEU A 109 2.06 -3.73 8.41
CA LEU A 109 2.26 -3.26 7.03
C LEU A 109 1.27 -2.15 6.66
N PHE A 110 0.01 -2.27 7.12
CA PHE A 110 -1.00 -1.24 6.94
C PHE A 110 -0.55 0.11 7.51
N ASN A 111 -0.11 0.19 8.77
CA ASN A 111 0.36 1.46 9.34
C ASN A 111 1.62 2.00 8.67
N ARG A 112 2.53 1.13 8.21
CA ARG A 112 3.68 1.54 7.40
C ARG A 112 3.24 2.16 6.06
N TYR A 113 2.25 1.58 5.39
CA TYR A 113 1.63 2.15 4.18
C TYR A 113 0.96 3.50 4.48
N ARG A 114 0.25 3.62 5.61
CA ARG A 114 -0.34 4.91 6.02
C ARG A 114 0.73 6.00 6.18
N ALA A 115 1.86 5.67 6.78
CA ALA A 115 2.98 6.61 6.91
C ALA A 115 3.59 6.96 5.53
N MET A 116 3.77 5.97 4.67
CA MET A 116 4.25 6.13 3.29
C MET A 116 3.37 7.11 2.51
N PHE A 117 2.06 6.93 2.54
CA PHE A 117 1.11 7.79 1.84
C PHE A 117 1.01 9.19 2.45
N SER A 118 1.19 9.34 3.77
CA SER A 118 1.37 10.67 4.38
C SER A 118 2.63 11.37 3.86
N LEU A 119 3.76 10.68 3.80
CA LEU A 119 5.03 11.24 3.27
C LEU A 119 4.88 11.66 1.80
N ARG A 120 4.22 10.83 0.99
CA ARG A 120 3.90 11.18 -0.40
C ARG A 120 3.04 12.44 -0.48
N ASN A 121 1.99 12.53 0.34
CA ASN A 121 1.07 13.65 0.31
C ASN A 121 1.73 14.95 0.81
N ILE A 122 2.73 14.87 1.70
CA ILE A 122 3.55 16.03 2.12
C ILE A 122 4.35 16.60 0.95
N ASN A 123 4.83 15.74 0.05
CA ASN A 123 5.44 16.11 -1.24
C ASN A 123 6.49 17.23 -1.13
N ASN A 124 7.48 17.05 -0.25
CA ASN A 124 8.66 17.92 -0.18
C ASN A 124 9.94 17.06 -0.28
N ASN A 125 11.09 17.73 -0.40
CA ASN A 125 12.37 17.03 -0.60
C ASN A 125 12.72 16.12 0.58
N GLU A 126 12.44 16.53 1.82
CA GLU A 126 12.75 15.74 3.00
C GLU A 126 11.91 14.46 3.05
N ALA A 127 10.60 14.56 2.83
CA ALA A 127 9.70 13.41 2.73
C ALA A 127 10.09 12.48 1.57
N THR A 128 10.49 13.05 0.43
CA THR A 128 10.96 12.28 -0.73
C THR A 128 12.21 11.48 -0.38
N ILE A 129 13.18 12.08 0.33
CA ILE A 129 14.40 11.39 0.76
C ILE A 129 14.07 10.24 1.72
N ILE A 130 13.15 10.44 2.66
CA ILE A 130 12.68 9.37 3.58
C ILE A 130 12.11 8.19 2.79
N LEU A 131 11.27 8.45 1.77
CA LEU A 131 10.74 7.42 0.89
C LEU A 131 11.85 6.73 0.08
N CYS A 132 12.83 7.49 -0.43
CA CYS A 132 13.97 6.92 -1.15
C CYS A 132 14.81 5.97 -0.27
N GLU A 133 15.03 6.33 1.00
CA GLU A 133 15.70 5.45 1.97
C GLU A 133 14.90 4.16 2.22
N ALA A 134 13.57 4.22 2.17
CA ALA A 134 12.69 3.08 2.43
C ALA A 134 12.77 1.98 1.36
N LEU A 135 13.24 2.28 0.14
CA LEU A 135 13.53 1.27 -0.90
C LEU A 135 14.53 0.19 -0.43
N LYS A 136 15.32 0.48 0.59
CA LYS A 136 16.33 -0.43 1.14
C LYS A 136 15.81 -1.29 2.32
N SER A 137 14.56 -1.12 2.72
CA SER A 137 13.93 -1.78 3.88
C SER A 137 12.66 -2.53 3.50
N GLY A 138 12.13 -3.36 4.40
CA GLY A 138 10.89 -4.12 4.20
C GLY A 138 10.96 -5.24 3.15
N GLY A 139 9.81 -5.87 2.92
CA GLY A 139 9.60 -6.92 1.92
C GLY A 139 9.52 -6.41 0.48
N SER A 140 9.46 -7.32 -0.48
CA SER A 140 9.31 -7.03 -1.92
C SER A 140 8.08 -6.19 -2.22
N LEU A 141 6.93 -6.52 -1.63
CA LEU A 141 5.68 -5.79 -1.79
C LEU A 141 5.81 -4.34 -1.28
N PHE A 142 6.36 -4.15 -0.07
CA PHE A 142 6.59 -2.82 0.49
C PHE A 142 7.50 -1.97 -0.40
N LYS A 143 8.60 -2.53 -0.91
CA LYS A 143 9.52 -1.83 -1.82
C LYS A 143 8.86 -1.48 -3.15
N HIS A 144 8.03 -2.37 -3.69
CA HIS A 144 7.24 -2.12 -4.88
C HIS A 144 6.35 -0.88 -4.69
N GLU A 145 5.62 -0.80 -3.57
CA GLU A 145 4.77 0.35 -3.27
C GLU A 145 5.57 1.64 -3.08
N VAL A 146 6.71 1.58 -2.38
CA VAL A 146 7.59 2.75 -2.25
C VAL A 146 8.04 3.25 -3.63
N ALA A 147 8.41 2.33 -4.54
CA ALA A 147 8.79 2.69 -5.90
C ALA A 147 7.62 3.30 -6.69
N PHE A 148 6.42 2.74 -6.55
CA PHE A 148 5.19 3.27 -7.15
C PHE A 148 4.92 4.71 -6.66
N VAL A 149 4.97 4.94 -5.36
CA VAL A 149 4.81 6.26 -4.73
C VAL A 149 5.86 7.26 -5.21
N LEU A 150 7.14 6.87 -5.30
CA LEU A 150 8.19 7.74 -5.84
C LEU A 150 7.94 8.08 -7.31
N GLY A 151 7.39 7.15 -8.09
CA GLY A 151 6.92 7.39 -9.45
C GLY A 151 5.77 8.40 -9.53
N GLN A 152 4.85 8.41 -8.56
CA GLN A 152 3.80 9.42 -8.46
C GLN A 152 4.38 10.81 -8.15
N LEU A 153 5.38 10.89 -7.26
CA LEU A 153 6.04 12.15 -6.88
C LEU A 153 6.78 12.80 -8.06
N GLN A 154 7.35 11.99 -8.97
CA GLN A 154 8.16 12.46 -10.12
C GLN A 154 9.30 13.43 -9.73
N ASN A 155 9.80 13.33 -8.50
CA ASN A 155 10.89 14.16 -8.03
C ASN A 155 12.24 13.57 -8.48
N GLU A 156 13.05 14.35 -9.19
CA GLU A 156 14.36 13.92 -9.72
C GLU A 156 15.32 13.40 -8.63
N ILE A 157 15.16 13.82 -7.38
CA ILE A 157 15.95 13.33 -6.24
C ILE A 157 15.84 11.81 -6.08
N SER A 158 14.72 11.20 -6.50
CA SER A 158 14.50 9.75 -6.37
C SER A 158 15.19 8.92 -7.44
N VAL A 159 15.60 9.53 -8.57
CA VAL A 159 16.14 8.80 -9.73
C VAL A 159 17.38 7.96 -9.38
N PRO A 160 18.39 8.46 -8.63
CA PRO A 160 19.53 7.65 -8.24
C PRO A 160 19.15 6.44 -7.38
N TYR A 161 18.16 6.60 -6.49
CA TYR A 161 17.71 5.55 -5.57
C TYR A 161 16.88 4.48 -6.30
N LEU A 162 16.00 4.89 -7.21
CA LEU A 162 15.24 3.97 -8.08
C LEU A 162 16.19 3.19 -9.00
N LYS A 163 17.22 3.84 -9.53
CA LYS A 163 18.26 3.16 -10.31
C LYS A 163 19.01 2.13 -9.46
N GLU A 164 19.46 2.51 -8.27
CA GLU A 164 20.12 1.58 -7.33
C GLU A 164 19.22 0.38 -6.99
N ALA A 165 17.91 0.59 -6.80
CA ALA A 165 16.96 -0.48 -6.48
C ALA A 165 16.78 -1.50 -7.63
N LEU A 166 17.05 -1.13 -8.88
CA LEU A 166 16.98 -2.03 -10.04
C LEU A 166 18.29 -2.78 -10.31
N GLU A 167 19.40 -2.30 -9.73
CA GLU A 167 20.74 -2.88 -9.91
C GLU A 167 21.09 -3.96 -8.87
N ASN A 168 20.26 -4.11 -7.83
CA ASN A 168 20.42 -5.08 -6.73
C ASN A 168 19.46 -6.27 -6.87
#